data_AF-A0AAV3YRW0-F1
#
_entry.id   AF-A0AAV3YRW0-F1
#
_cell.length_a   1.000
_cell.length_b   1.000
_cell.length_c   1.000
_cell.angle_alpha   90.00
_cell.angle_beta   90.00
_cell.angle_gamma   90.00
#
_symmetry.space_group_name_H-M   'P 1'
#
loop_
_entity.id
_entity.type
_entity.pdbx_description
1 polymer ?
#
loop_
_entity_poly.entity_id
_entity_poly.type
_entity_poly.pdbx_seq_one_letter_code
_entity_poly.pdbx_strand_id
1 'polypeptide(L)'
;MYDDEGSKELQHRHYYLLSELQNMARELPGKFQQRLPYDLLSALANALLDDTAFEIVKGLEEVQHLEEKSLWAQRMKLVNDHKSQRHELSKKHKALLMENQNKPHNLPLIEAQVERERELPVCITVDELKCTVIIKA
;
A
#
# COMPACT_ATOMS: atom_id res chain seq x y z
N MET A 1 -45.94 22.24 -4.00
CA MET A 1 -46.33 20.95 -3.38
C MET A 1 -45.48 19.86 -4.05
N TYR A 2 -44.18 19.80 -3.73
CA TYR A 2 -43.18 18.95 -4.41
C TYR A 2 -42.15 18.36 -3.42
N ASP A 3 -42.54 18.03 -2.18
CA ASP A 3 -41.61 17.53 -1.14
C ASP A 3 -41.94 16.11 -0.61
N ASP A 4 -43.02 15.49 -1.11
CA ASP A 4 -43.52 14.21 -0.58
C ASP A 4 -42.77 12.98 -1.12
N GLU A 5 -42.29 13.05 -2.36
CA GLU A 5 -41.63 11.92 -3.04
C GLU A 5 -40.25 11.60 -2.46
N GLY A 6 -39.44 12.64 -2.19
CA GLY A 6 -38.11 12.49 -1.58
C GLY A 6 -38.17 11.96 -0.14
N SER A 7 -39.20 12.36 0.62
CA SER A 7 -39.41 11.86 1.98
C SER A 7 -39.78 10.36 1.98
N LYS A 8 -40.62 9.93 1.04
CA LYS A 8 -40.98 8.51 0.86
C LYS A 8 -39.80 7.67 0.43
N GLU A 9 -38.97 8.18 -0.48
CA GLU A 9 -37.77 7.48 -0.95
C GLU A 9 -36.73 7.30 0.17
N LEU A 10 -36.47 8.34 0.96
CA LEU A 10 -35.62 8.25 2.14
C LEU A 10 -36.16 7.26 3.17
N GLN A 11 -37.47 7.25 3.37
CA GLN A 11 -38.12 6.33 4.29
C GLN A 11 -38.04 4.88 3.79
N HIS A 12 -38.23 4.64 2.49
CA HIS A 12 -38.04 3.31 1.89
C HIS A 12 -36.59 2.83 2.05
N ARG A 13 -35.61 3.70 1.79
CA ARG A 13 -34.18 3.38 1.97
C ARG A 13 -33.83 3.11 3.43
N HIS A 14 -34.39 3.88 4.37
CA HIS A 14 -34.25 3.64 5.80
C HIS A 14 -34.72 2.24 6.19
N TYR A 15 -35.95 1.89 5.79
CA TYR A 15 -36.53 0.58 6.11
C TYR A 15 -35.77 -0.58 5.47
N TYR A 16 -35.28 -0.39 4.24
CA TYR A 16 -34.41 -1.36 3.59
C TYR A 16 -33.14 -1.61 4.42
N LEU A 17 -32.40 -0.55 4.77
CA LEU A 17 -31.17 -0.65 5.56
C LEU A 17 -31.42 -1.26 6.94
N LEU A 18 -32.50 -0.86 7.61
CA LEU A 18 -32.88 -1.40 8.90
C LEU A 18 -33.22 -2.90 8.83
N SER A 19 -33.92 -3.34 7.78
CA SER A 19 -34.23 -4.75 7.55
C SER A 19 -32.95 -5.57 7.38
N GLU A 20 -32.00 -5.09 6.57
CA GLU A 20 -30.71 -5.74 6.38
C GLU A 20 -29.91 -5.83 7.69
N LEU A 21 -29.84 -4.73 8.45
CA LEU A 21 -29.18 -4.69 9.75
C LEU A 21 -29.81 -5.68 10.75
N GLN A 22 -31.14 -5.81 10.76
CA GLN A 22 -31.84 -6.78 11.59
C GLN A 22 -31.59 -8.23 11.17
N ASN A 23 -31.51 -8.50 9.85
CA ASN A 23 -31.19 -9.83 9.33
C ASN A 23 -29.76 -10.22 9.75
N MET A 24 -28.78 -9.34 9.56
CA MET A 24 -27.41 -9.56 10.01
C MET A 24 -27.32 -9.75 11.53
N ALA A 25 -28.07 -8.96 12.32
CA ALA A 25 -28.11 -9.13 13.77
C ALA A 25 -28.65 -10.51 14.18
N ARG A 26 -29.67 -11.03 13.48
CA ARG A 26 -30.26 -12.36 13.76
C ARG A 26 -29.30 -13.53 13.47
N GLU A 27 -28.34 -13.36 12.59
CA GLU A 27 -27.32 -14.37 12.29
C GLU A 27 -26.25 -14.49 13.38
N LEU A 28 -26.15 -13.50 14.28
CA LEU A 28 -25.17 -13.51 15.36
C LEU A 28 -25.58 -14.44 16.51
N PRO A 29 -24.62 -15.01 17.26
CA PRO A 29 -24.91 -15.72 18.51
C PRO A 29 -25.68 -14.83 19.51
N GLY A 30 -26.64 -15.41 20.26
CA GLY A 30 -27.56 -14.66 21.13
C GLY A 30 -26.89 -13.69 22.13
N LYS A 31 -25.67 -13.98 22.60
CA LYS A 31 -24.88 -13.08 23.46
C LYS A 31 -24.54 -11.73 22.81
N PHE A 32 -24.48 -11.67 21.49
CA PHE A 32 -24.23 -10.45 20.72
C PHE A 32 -25.53 -9.80 20.26
N GLN A 33 -26.57 -10.59 19.98
CA GLN A 33 -27.90 -10.06 19.64
C GLN A 33 -28.44 -9.12 20.72
N GLN A 34 -28.26 -9.47 22.00
CA GLN A 34 -28.70 -8.65 23.14
C GLN A 34 -28.02 -7.26 23.20
N ARG A 35 -26.89 -7.08 22.52
CA ARG A 35 -26.17 -5.80 22.43
C ARG A 35 -26.60 -4.95 21.24
N LEU A 36 -27.53 -5.45 20.42
CA LEU A 36 -28.01 -4.80 19.21
C LEU A 36 -29.52 -4.53 19.32
N PRO A 37 -29.95 -3.63 20.24
CA PRO A 37 -31.36 -3.27 20.36
C PRO A 37 -31.84 -2.56 19.09
N TYR A 38 -33.16 -2.59 18.87
CA TYR A 38 -33.80 -1.94 17.72
C TYR A 38 -33.39 -0.47 17.56
N ASP A 39 -33.37 0.29 18.66
CA ASP A 39 -33.01 1.72 18.63
C ASP A 39 -31.58 1.94 18.10
N LEU A 40 -30.65 1.04 18.43
CA LEU A 40 -29.29 1.10 17.92
C LEU A 40 -29.25 0.80 16.41
N LEU A 41 -29.96 -0.24 15.96
CA LEU A 41 -30.03 -0.60 14.54
C LEU A 41 -30.73 0.50 13.72
N SER A 42 -31.74 1.16 14.27
CA SER A 42 -32.41 2.30 13.62
C SER A 42 -31.52 3.54 13.58
N ALA A 43 -30.79 3.84 14.66
CA ALA A 43 -29.80 4.92 14.64
C ALA A 43 -28.69 4.65 13.61
N LEU A 44 -28.25 3.40 13.49
CA LEU A 44 -27.26 2.97 12.51
C LEU A 44 -27.80 3.09 11.07
N ALA A 45 -29.04 2.66 10.82
CA ALA A 45 -29.69 2.81 9.51
C ALA A 45 -29.76 4.29 9.09
N ASN A 46 -30.08 5.20 10.03
CA ASN A 46 -30.06 6.64 9.76
C ASN A 46 -28.66 7.17 9.46
N ALA A 47 -27.63 6.74 10.20
CA ALA A 47 -26.25 7.14 9.93
C ALA A 47 -25.76 6.65 8.56
N LEU A 48 -26.26 5.50 8.10
CA LEU A 48 -25.95 4.95 6.77
C LEU A 48 -26.69 5.66 5.63
N LEU A 49 -27.77 6.40 5.90
CA LEU A 49 -28.49 7.18 4.88
C LEU A 49 -27.77 8.47 4.49
N ASP A 50 -27.07 9.08 5.44
CA ASP A 50 -26.36 10.34 5.24
C ASP A 50 -25.18 10.19 4.26
N ASP A 51 -24.77 8.96 3.95
CA ASP A 51 -23.65 8.59 3.07
C ASP A 51 -22.27 9.20 3.48
N THR A 52 -22.23 10.14 4.43
CA THR A 52 -21.04 10.84 4.92
C THR A 52 -19.93 9.90 5.37
N ALA A 53 -20.27 8.83 6.11
CA ALA A 53 -19.27 7.85 6.54
C ALA A 53 -18.61 7.15 5.34
N PHE A 54 -19.37 6.83 4.29
CA PHE A 54 -18.85 6.21 3.08
C PHE A 54 -18.01 7.20 2.26
N GLU A 55 -18.43 8.46 2.17
CA GLU A 55 -17.65 9.50 1.49
C GLU A 55 -16.31 9.77 2.20
N ILE A 56 -16.28 9.77 3.53
CA ILE A 56 -15.03 9.85 4.29
C ILE A 56 -14.12 8.65 3.97
N VAL A 57 -14.67 7.43 3.99
CA VAL A 57 -13.90 6.22 3.69
C VAL A 57 -13.34 6.25 2.27
N LYS A 58 -14.14 6.65 1.27
CA LYS A 58 -13.67 6.83 -0.12
C LYS A 58 -12.55 7.86 -0.20
N GLY A 59 -12.68 9.00 0.48
CA GLY A 59 -11.64 10.03 0.49
C GLY A 59 -10.34 9.52 1.12
N LEU A 60 -10.41 8.77 2.21
CA LEU A 60 -9.24 8.15 2.83
C LEU A 60 -8.61 7.07 1.93
N GLU A 61 -9.43 6.28 1.26
CA GLU A 61 -9.00 5.27 0.29
C GLU A 61 -8.29 5.92 -0.92
N GLU A 62 -8.80 7.04 -1.43
CA GLU A 62 -8.14 7.79 -2.51
C GLU A 62 -6.78 8.34 -2.07
N VAL A 63 -6.68 8.90 -0.85
CA VAL A 63 -5.40 9.35 -0.28
C VAL A 63 -4.42 8.20 -0.16
N GLN A 64 -4.86 7.05 0.36
CA GLN A 64 -4.03 5.85 0.47
C GLN A 64 -3.51 5.42 -0.92
N HIS A 65 -4.38 5.30 -1.92
CA HIS A 65 -3.97 4.90 -3.26
C HIS A 65 -2.95 5.86 -3.89
N LEU A 66 -3.08 7.17 -3.66
CA LEU A 66 -2.13 8.16 -4.13
C LEU A 66 -0.76 8.01 -3.46
N GLU A 67 -0.74 7.80 -2.14
CA GLU A 67 0.49 7.57 -1.39
C GLU A 67 1.18 6.27 -1.81
N GLU A 68 0.43 5.18 -1.95
CA GLU A 68 0.93 3.89 -2.42
C GLU A 68 1.55 3.99 -3.81
N LYS A 69 0.89 4.69 -4.73
CA LYS A 69 1.40 4.93 -6.08
C LYS A 69 2.71 5.72 -6.06
N SER A 70 2.80 6.74 -5.20
CA SER A 70 4.00 7.57 -5.04
C SER A 70 5.17 6.74 -4.50
N LEU A 71 4.95 5.98 -3.42
CA LEU A 71 5.95 5.10 -2.82
C LEU A 71 6.40 4.01 -3.78
N TRP A 72 5.47 3.42 -4.53
CA TRP A 72 5.81 2.43 -5.55
C TRP A 72 6.68 3.04 -6.67
N ALA A 73 6.35 4.23 -7.15
CA ALA A 73 7.16 4.93 -8.14
C ALA A 73 8.56 5.26 -7.60
N GLN A 74 8.66 5.71 -6.35
CA GLN A 74 9.94 5.95 -5.67
C GLN A 74 10.78 4.67 -5.58
N ARG A 75 10.16 3.55 -5.17
CA ARG A 75 10.81 2.24 -5.11
C ARG A 75 11.31 1.78 -6.48
N MET A 76 10.48 1.93 -7.53
CA MET A 76 10.87 1.53 -8.89
C MET A 76 12.03 2.38 -9.40
N LYS A 77 12.03 3.69 -9.13
CA LYS A 77 13.15 4.58 -9.47
C LYS A 77 14.45 4.10 -8.79
N LEU A 78 14.42 3.86 -7.47
CA LEU A 78 15.57 3.38 -6.72
C LEU A 78 16.12 2.06 -7.29
N VAL A 79 15.24 1.10 -7.56
CA VAL A 79 15.62 -0.20 -8.14
C VAL A 79 16.27 -0.03 -9.52
N ASN A 80 15.72 0.83 -10.37
CA ASN A 80 16.26 1.09 -11.70
C ASN A 80 17.61 1.82 -11.63
N ASP A 81 17.74 2.81 -10.76
CA ASP A 81 18.99 3.54 -10.55
C ASP A 81 20.09 2.57 -10.06
N HIS A 82 19.78 1.67 -9.12
CA HIS A 82 20.70 0.63 -8.66
C HIS A 82 21.09 -0.34 -9.78
N LYS A 83 20.13 -0.80 -10.58
CA LYS A 83 20.41 -1.68 -11.72
C LYS A 83 21.34 -1.00 -12.72
N SER A 84 21.12 0.28 -12.99
CA SER A 84 21.96 1.10 -13.87
C SER A 84 23.38 1.26 -13.31
N GLN A 85 23.51 1.63 -12.03
CA GLN A 85 24.81 1.78 -11.37
C GLN A 85 25.61 0.48 -11.36
N ARG A 86 24.97 -0.66 -11.08
CA ARG A 86 25.62 -1.98 -11.15
C ARG A 86 26.11 -2.32 -12.55
N HIS A 87 25.33 -1.98 -13.58
CA HIS A 87 25.71 -2.19 -14.97
C HIS A 87 26.94 -1.34 -15.35
N GLU A 88 26.91 -0.05 -14.99
CA GLU A 88 28.04 0.86 -15.25
C GLU A 88 29.30 0.48 -14.48
N LEU A 89 29.18 0.04 -13.22
CA LEU A 89 30.30 -0.46 -12.43
C LEU A 89 30.90 -1.73 -13.07
N SER A 90 30.06 -2.68 -13.50
CA SER A 90 30.53 -3.89 -14.19
C SER A 90 31.25 -3.58 -15.50
N LYS A 91 30.80 -2.59 -16.27
CA LYS A 91 31.51 -2.12 -17.47
C LYS A 91 32.88 -1.54 -17.12
N LYS A 92 32.96 -0.68 -16.08
CA LYS A 92 34.24 -0.10 -15.62
C LYS A 92 35.21 -1.18 -15.17
N HIS A 93 34.76 -2.16 -14.40
CA HIS A 93 35.57 -3.29 -13.97
C HIS A 93 36.09 -4.09 -15.16
N LYS A 94 35.25 -4.39 -16.16
CA LYS A 94 35.67 -5.07 -17.39
C LYS A 94 36.73 -4.27 -18.16
N ALA A 95 36.56 -2.96 -18.29
CA ALA A 95 37.51 -2.08 -18.97
C ALA A 95 38.85 -2.01 -18.21
N LEU A 96 38.81 -1.88 -16.89
CA LEU A 96 40.00 -1.83 -16.03
C LEU A 96 40.83 -3.12 -16.11
N LEU A 97 40.16 -4.27 -16.09
CA LEU A 97 40.79 -5.57 -16.29
C LEU A 97 41.42 -5.66 -17.69
N MET A 98 40.69 -5.28 -18.75
CA MET A 98 41.20 -5.26 -20.12
C MET A 98 42.46 -4.39 -20.29
N GLU A 99 42.46 -3.18 -19.73
CA GLU A 99 43.61 -2.26 -19.80
C GLU A 99 44.86 -2.82 -19.12
N ASN A 100 44.69 -3.63 -18.06
CA ASN A 100 45.78 -4.19 -17.28
C ASN A 100 46.14 -5.64 -17.62
N GLN A 101 45.51 -6.25 -18.65
CA GLN A 101 45.79 -7.63 -19.07
C GLN A 101 47.28 -7.89 -19.36
N ASN A 102 48.01 -6.88 -19.83
CA ASN A 102 49.42 -6.98 -20.18
C ASN A 102 50.37 -6.66 -19.01
N LYS A 103 49.85 -6.44 -17.78
CA LYS A 103 50.62 -6.09 -16.58
C LYS A 103 50.39 -7.14 -15.47
N PRO A 104 51.00 -8.33 -15.57
CA PRO A 104 50.67 -9.50 -14.75
C PRO A 104 50.88 -9.29 -13.25
N HIS A 105 51.81 -8.42 -12.84
CA HIS A 105 52.06 -8.10 -11.43
C HIS A 105 50.97 -7.24 -10.80
N ASN A 106 50.24 -6.45 -11.60
CA ASN A 106 49.16 -5.58 -11.11
C ASN A 106 47.80 -6.27 -11.11
N LEU A 107 47.64 -7.34 -11.91
CA LEU A 107 46.38 -8.02 -12.13
C LEU A 107 45.73 -8.54 -10.83
N PRO A 108 46.46 -9.22 -9.92
CA PRO A 108 45.86 -9.77 -8.69
C PRO A 108 45.33 -8.69 -7.74
N LEU A 109 46.01 -7.53 -7.68
CA LEU A 109 45.58 -6.39 -6.88
C LEU A 109 44.29 -5.77 -7.43
N ILE A 110 44.19 -5.65 -8.76
CA ILE A 110 43.02 -5.11 -9.46
C ILE A 110 41.84 -6.06 -9.34
N GLU A 111 42.04 -7.37 -9.52
CA GLU A 111 40.99 -8.39 -9.32
C GLU A 111 40.45 -8.38 -7.88
N ALA A 112 41.34 -8.32 -6.88
CA ALA A 112 40.94 -8.22 -5.48
C ALA A 112 40.19 -6.91 -5.17
N GLN A 113 40.52 -5.80 -5.85
CA GLN A 113 39.77 -4.55 -5.72
C GLN A 113 38.38 -4.65 -6.35
N VAL A 114 38.28 -5.20 -7.57
CA VAL A 114 37.02 -5.40 -8.28
C VAL A 114 36.06 -6.29 -7.49
N GLU A 115 36.56 -7.38 -6.90
CA GLU A 115 35.72 -8.28 -6.10
C GLU A 115 35.20 -7.58 -4.83
N ARG A 116 36.05 -6.82 -4.12
CA ARG A 116 35.61 -6.02 -2.95
C ARG A 116 34.53 -5.01 -3.30
N GLU A 117 34.67 -4.31 -4.42
CA GLU A 117 33.68 -3.31 -4.87
C GLU A 117 32.36 -3.95 -5.31
N ARG A 118 32.36 -5.23 -5.68
CA ARG A 118 31.17 -5.98 -6.09
C ARG A 118 30.29 -6.40 -4.91
N GLU A 119 30.88 -6.63 -3.74
CA GLU A 119 30.18 -7.07 -2.53
C GLU A 119 29.53 -5.93 -1.73
N LEU A 120 30.14 -4.74 -1.74
CA LEU A 120 29.66 -3.54 -1.01
C LEU A 120 28.23 -3.07 -1.35
N PRO A 121 27.79 -3.00 -2.62
CA PRO A 121 26.46 -2.47 -2.96
C PRO A 121 25.30 -3.40 -2.59
N VAL A 122 25.55 -4.65 -2.17
CA VAL A 122 24.49 -5.58 -1.76
C VAL A 122 23.97 -5.26 -0.35
N CYS A 123 24.84 -4.79 0.55
CA CYS A 123 24.53 -4.63 1.97
C CYS A 123 23.57 -3.46 2.26
N ILE A 124 23.73 -2.33 1.56
CA ILE A 124 22.92 -1.11 1.78
C ILE A 124 21.46 -1.32 1.35
N THR A 125 21.23 -2.20 0.37
CA THR A 125 19.90 -2.39 -0.24
C THR A 125 18.90 -3.14 0.63
N VAL A 126 19.37 -3.96 1.57
CA VAL A 126 18.47 -4.78 2.40
C VAL A 126 17.79 -3.93 3.48
N ASP A 127 18.42 -2.85 3.90
CA ASP A 127 17.93 -1.98 4.98
C ASP A 127 16.98 -0.90 4.46
N GLU A 128 17.22 -0.32 3.27
CA GLU A 128 16.30 0.67 2.68
C GLU A 128 14.96 0.07 2.23
N LEU A 129 14.96 -1.20 1.78
CA LEU A 129 13.75 -1.89 1.33
C LEU A 129 12.89 -2.46 2.46
N LYS A 130 13.42 -2.58 3.68
CA LYS A 130 12.68 -3.08 4.85
C LYS A 130 11.86 -2.01 5.58
N CYS A 131 12.20 -0.73 5.43
CA CYS A 131 11.59 0.35 6.20
C CYS A 131 10.20 0.81 5.73
N THR A 132 9.62 0.25 4.65
CA THR A 132 8.36 0.76 4.07
C THR A 132 7.10 -0.05 4.45
N VAL A 133 7.21 -1.11 5.25
CA VAL A 133 6.03 -1.93 5.63
C VAL A 133 5.57 -1.60 7.04
N ILE A 134 5.05 -0.39 7.26
CA ILE A 134 4.25 -0.09 8.44
C ILE A 134 3.10 0.83 8.04
N ILE A 135 2.09 0.34 7.31
CA ILE A 135 0.68 0.69 7.52
C ILE A 135 -0.16 -0.49 6.99
N LYS A 136 -0.62 -1.36 7.90
CA LYS A 136 -1.78 -2.23 7.66
C LYS A 136 -2.73 -1.91 8.80
N ALA A 137 -3.75 -1.11 8.50
CA ALA A 137 -4.94 -0.97 9.34
C ALA A 137 -5.87 -2.17 9.10
#